data_AF-A0A435JQQ7-F1
#
_entry.id   AF-A0A435JQQ7-F1
#
_cell.length_a   1.000
_cell.length_b   1.000
_cell.length_c   1.000
_cell.angle_alpha   90.00
_cell.angle_beta   90.00
_cell.angle_gamma   90.00
#
_symmetry.space_group_name_H-M   'P 1'
#
loop_
_entity.id
_entity.type
_entity.pdbx_description
1 polymer ?
#
loop_
_entity_poly.entity_id
_entity_poly.type
_entity_poly.pdbx_seq_one_letter_code
_entity_poly.pdbx_strand_id
1 'polypeptide(L)'
;MSTQLSLTSRLYQSLWSEQPTWTTEPVSVWARLFALRGLVAVWRERKYYREELKRLAEDGPQRIDDVGLTLAAVEAELQKPFWKA
;
A
#
# COMPACT_ATOMS: atom_id res chain seq x y z
N MET A 1 46.53 3.02 32.84
CA MET A 1 46.08 3.83 31.70
C MET A 1 44.98 3.09 30.98
N SER A 2 43.99 3.84 30.48
CA SER A 2 42.79 3.45 29.72
C SER A 2 41.61 2.82 30.48
N THR A 3 40.79 3.73 31.00
CA THR A 3 39.34 3.63 31.23
C THR A 3 38.58 3.46 29.91
N GLN A 4 37.72 2.44 29.77
CA GLN A 4 36.60 2.46 28.82
C GLN A 4 35.37 1.66 29.33
N LEU A 5 34.36 2.43 29.76
CA LEU A 5 32.92 2.33 29.47
C LEU A 5 32.26 0.92 29.41
N SER A 6 31.71 0.46 30.53
CA SER A 6 30.71 -0.63 30.59
C SER A 6 29.43 -0.19 31.33
N LEU A 7 28.76 0.85 30.86
CA LEU A 7 27.56 1.41 31.52
C LEU A 7 26.22 1.18 30.81
N THR A 8 26.13 0.32 29.79
CA THR A 8 24.85 0.13 29.07
C THR A 8 24.31 -1.30 29.10
N SER A 9 25.01 -2.27 29.69
CA SER A 9 24.60 -3.69 29.63
C SER A 9 23.29 -4.00 30.37
N ARG A 10 22.96 -3.26 31.44
CA ARG A 10 21.75 -3.52 32.24
C ARG A 10 20.46 -2.93 31.65
N LEU A 11 20.58 -1.83 30.88
CA LEU A 11 19.46 -1.21 30.16
C LEU A 11 19.14 -1.94 28.86
N TYR A 12 20.16 -2.50 28.20
CA TYR A 12 19.96 -3.31 26.99
C TYR A 12 19.19 -4.60 27.30
N GLN A 13 19.49 -5.25 28.42
CA GLN A 13 18.81 -6.48 28.82
C GLN A 13 17.32 -6.25 29.14
N SER A 14 16.97 -5.16 29.85
CA SER A 14 15.59 -4.88 30.26
C SER A 14 14.67 -4.50 29.11
N LEU A 15 15.21 -3.92 28.03
CA LEU A 15 14.45 -3.57 26.83
C LEU A 15 14.00 -4.81 26.03
N TRP A 16 14.72 -5.94 26.15
CA TRP A 16 14.51 -7.14 25.35
C TRP A 16 13.96 -8.34 26.12
N SER A 17 13.82 -8.24 27.45
CA SER A 17 13.25 -9.31 28.30
C SER A 17 11.78 -9.12 28.67
N GLU A 18 11.24 -7.91 28.52
CA GLU A 18 9.81 -7.66 28.72
C GLU A 18 9.08 -8.00 27.41
N GLN A 19 8.31 -9.08 27.42
CA GLN A 19 7.28 -9.29 26.39
C GLN A 19 6.32 -8.11 26.50
N PRO A 20 6.21 -7.23 25.49
CA PRO A 20 5.21 -6.19 25.53
C PRO A 20 3.86 -6.89 25.49
N THR A 21 3.19 -6.96 26.63
CA THR A 21 1.76 -7.22 26.65
C THR A 21 1.13 -5.96 26.08
N TRP A 22 1.15 -5.82 24.74
CA TRP A 22 0.38 -4.82 24.04
C TRP A 22 -1.08 -5.13 24.39
N THR A 23 -1.54 -4.50 25.47
CA THR A 23 -2.91 -4.12 25.66
C THR A 23 -3.41 -3.59 24.32
N THR A 24 -4.65 -3.93 24.01
CA THR A 24 -5.36 -3.52 22.81
C THR A 24 -5.55 -2.00 22.81
N GLU A 25 -4.46 -1.26 22.67
CA GLU A 25 -4.46 0.20 22.61
C GLU A 25 -5.35 0.60 21.43
N PRO A 26 -6.26 1.56 21.59
CA PRO A 26 -7.09 2.02 20.49
C PRO A 26 -6.16 2.49 19.39
N VAL A 27 -6.16 1.78 18.26
CA VAL A 27 -5.35 2.09 17.08
C VAL A 27 -5.37 3.60 16.88
N SER A 28 -4.20 4.24 17.01
CA SER A 28 -4.06 5.70 16.97
C SER A 28 -4.91 6.28 15.84
N VAL A 29 -5.71 7.31 16.15
CA VAL A 29 -6.58 7.98 15.15
C VAL A 29 -5.76 8.39 13.94
N TRP A 30 -4.51 8.83 14.15
CA TRP A 30 -3.57 9.17 13.08
C TRP A 30 -3.21 7.97 12.20
N ALA A 31 -2.95 6.80 12.80
CA ALA A 31 -2.65 5.59 12.04
C ALA A 31 -3.85 5.18 11.15
N ARG A 32 -5.09 5.30 11.68
CA ARG A 32 -6.31 5.07 10.89
C ARG A 32 -6.45 6.06 9.74
N LEU A 33 -6.17 7.34 9.97
CA LEU A 33 -6.20 8.36 8.93
C LEU A 33 -5.15 8.12 7.84
N PHE A 34 -3.93 7.71 8.21
CA PHE A 34 -2.90 7.35 7.23
C PHE A 34 -3.30 6.13 6.39
N ALA A 35 -3.87 5.10 7.02
CA ALA A 35 -4.38 3.93 6.31
C ALA A 35 -5.50 4.30 5.32
N LEU A 36 -6.45 5.14 5.74
CA LEU A 36 -7.52 5.64 4.85
C LEU A 36 -6.97 6.46 3.69
N ARG A 37 -5.98 7.33 3.95
CA ARG A 37 -5.32 8.10 2.90
C ARG A 37 -4.59 7.20 1.89
N GLY A 38 -3.94 6.13 2.37
CA GLY A 38 -3.33 5.10 1.51
C GLY A 38 -4.37 4.39 0.65
N LEU A 39 -5.50 3.99 1.23
CA LEU A 39 -6.60 3.34 0.50
C LEU A 39 -7.18 4.24 -0.60
N VAL A 40 -7.39 5.53 -0.28
CA VAL A 40 -7.84 6.52 -1.28
C VAL A 40 -6.81 6.72 -2.39
N ALA A 41 -5.51 6.69 -2.07
CA ALA A 41 -4.46 6.77 -3.07
C ALA A 41 -4.50 5.58 -4.05
N VAL A 42 -4.66 4.36 -3.52
CA VAL A 42 -4.83 3.15 -4.34
C VAL A 42 -6.05 3.25 -5.26
N TRP A 43 -7.19 3.73 -4.74
CA TRP A 43 -8.39 3.92 -5.55
C TRP A 43 -8.20 4.96 -6.65
N ARG A 44 -7.46 6.04 -6.37
CA ARG A 44 -7.12 7.07 -7.35
C ARG A 44 -6.24 6.51 -8.47
N GLU A 45 -5.22 5.74 -8.10
CA GLU A 45 -4.32 5.08 -9.08
C GLU A 45 -5.10 4.13 -10.00
N ARG A 46 -6.01 3.32 -9.44
CA ARG A 46 -6.89 2.46 -10.24
C ARG A 46 -7.81 3.24 -11.18
N LYS A 47 -8.31 4.40 -10.74
CA LYS A 47 -9.13 5.27 -11.59
C LYS A 47 -8.32 5.76 -12.79
N TYR A 48 -7.11 6.25 -12.56
CA TYR A 48 -6.22 6.70 -13.64
C TYR A 48 -5.86 5.56 -14.60
N TYR A 49 -5.54 4.38 -14.08
CA TYR A 49 -5.27 3.19 -14.90
C TYR A 49 -6.44 2.85 -15.84
N ARG A 50 -7.68 2.83 -15.32
CA ARG A 50 -8.88 2.56 -16.14
C ARG A 50 -9.18 3.67 -17.13
N GLU A 51 -8.96 4.94 -16.77
CA GLU A 51 -9.10 6.06 -17.69
C GLU A 51 -8.11 5.95 -18.86
N GLU A 52 -6.87 5.54 -18.59
CA GLU A 52 -5.85 5.36 -19.62
C GLU A 52 -6.14 4.13 -20.50
N LEU A 53 -6.58 3.02 -19.91
CA LEU A 53 -7.05 1.87 -20.68
C LEU A 53 -8.20 2.23 -21.62
N LYS A 54 -9.15 3.04 -21.15
CA LYS A 54 -10.26 3.51 -21.97
C LYS A 54 -9.77 4.36 -23.14
N ARG A 55 -8.83 5.27 -22.90
CA ARG A 55 -8.22 6.09 -23.96
C ARG A 55 -7.49 5.23 -24.99
N LEU A 56 -6.71 4.25 -24.55
CA LEU A 56 -6.03 3.32 -25.44
C LEU A 56 -7.02 2.48 -26.27
N ALA A 57 -8.14 2.07 -25.68
CA ALA A 57 -9.21 1.37 -26.38
C ALA A 57 -9.88 2.22 -27.47
N GLU A 58 -10.09 3.50 -27.20
CA GLU A 58 -10.70 4.45 -28.13
C GLU A 58 -9.73 4.88 -29.25
N ASP A 59 -8.48 5.18 -28.92
CA ASP A 59 -7.49 5.72 -29.86
C ASP A 59 -6.86 4.66 -30.78
N GLY A 60 -6.81 3.40 -30.33
CA GLY A 60 -6.14 2.36 -31.07
C GLY A 60 -6.31 0.99 -30.42
N PRO A 61 -7.43 0.28 -30.67
CA PRO A 61 -7.69 -1.01 -30.04
C PRO A 61 -6.59 -2.05 -30.32
N GLN A 62 -5.84 -1.92 -31.42
CA GLN A 62 -4.70 -2.78 -31.74
C GLN A 62 -3.53 -2.61 -30.76
N ARG A 63 -3.40 -1.46 -30.09
CA ARG A 63 -2.38 -1.22 -29.06
C ARG A 63 -2.66 -1.96 -27.76
N ILE A 64 -3.92 -2.34 -27.52
CA ILE A 64 -4.28 -3.19 -26.38
C ILE A 64 -3.65 -4.58 -26.57
N ASP A 65 -3.67 -5.09 -27.80
CA ASP A 65 -3.06 -6.37 -28.16
C ASP A 65 -1.53 -6.34 -27.97
N ASP A 66 -0.87 -5.20 -28.25
CA ASP A 66 0.57 -5.02 -28.03
C ASP A 66 0.98 -5.11 -26.55
N VAL A 67 0.07 -4.77 -25.62
CA VAL A 67 0.26 -4.92 -24.17
C VAL A 67 -0.10 -6.34 -23.69
N GLY A 68 -0.61 -7.19 -24.60
CA GLY A 68 -1.05 -8.55 -24.29
C GLY A 68 -2.42 -8.62 -23.61
N LEU A 69 -3.20 -7.54 -23.66
CA LEU A 69 -4.59 -7.52 -23.20
C LEU A 69 -5.52 -7.78 -24.38
N THR A 70 -6.67 -8.39 -24.11
CA THR A 70 -7.75 -8.48 -25.10
C THR A 70 -8.76 -7.37 -24.84
N LEU A 71 -9.47 -6.91 -25.88
CA LEU A 71 -10.53 -5.91 -25.73
C LEU A 71 -11.60 -6.35 -24.72
N ALA A 72 -11.94 -7.65 -24.70
CA ALA A 72 -12.89 -8.21 -23.74
C ALA A 72 -12.39 -8.14 -22.28
N ALA A 73 -11.09 -8.33 -22.06
CA ALA A 73 -10.49 -8.16 -20.74
C ALA A 73 -10.49 -6.69 -20.30
N VAL A 74 -10.21 -5.77 -21.23
CA VAL A 74 -10.32 -4.33 -20.95
C VAL A 74 -11.75 -3.93 -20.59
N GLU A 75 -12.74 -4.37 -21.36
CA GLU A 75 -14.14 -4.10 -21.04
C GLU A 75 -14.51 -4.65 -19.65
N ALA A 76 -14.09 -5.87 -19.32
CA ALA A 76 -14.30 -6.45 -18.00
C ALA A 76 -13.64 -5.62 -16.87
N GLU A 77 -12.45 -5.07 -17.10
CA GLU A 77 -11.78 -4.18 -16.15
C GLU A 77 -12.50 -2.83 -15.99
N LEU A 78 -13.07 -2.29 -17.07
CA LEU A 78 -13.81 -1.03 -17.06
C LEU A 78 -15.17 -1.15 -16.35
N GLN A 79 -15.79 -2.33 -16.36
CA GLN A 79 -17.04 -2.60 -15.63
C GLN A 79 -16.85 -2.73 -14.11
N LYS A 80 -15.61 -2.86 -13.62
CA LYS A 80 -15.35 -2.95 -12.18
C LYS A 80 -15.61 -1.61 -11.48
N PRO A 81 -16.24 -1.61 -10.29
CA PRO A 81 -16.32 -0.39 -9.50
C PRO A 81 -14.93 0.07 -9.04
N PHE A 82 -14.76 1.38 -8.84
CA PHE A 82 -13.44 1.99 -8.61
C PHE A 82 -12.66 1.39 -7.41
N TRP A 83 -13.37 0.91 -6.39
CA TRP A 83 -12.80 0.33 -5.17
C TRP A 83 -12.36 -1.12 -5.32
N LYS A 84 -12.81 -1.82 -6.36
CA LYS A 84 -12.52 -3.25 -6.59
C LYS A 84 -11.26 -3.39 -7.44
N ALA A 85 -10.42 -4.35 -7.03
CA ALA A 85 -9.26 -4.79 -7.80
C ALA A 85 -9.72 -5.76 -8.88
#